data_AF-H3ADJ4-F1
#
_entry.id   AF-H3ADJ4-F1
#
_cell.length_a   1.000
_cell.length_b   1.000
_cell.length_c   1.000
_cell.angle_alpha   90.00
_cell.angle_beta   90.00
_cell.angle_gamma   90.00
#
_symmetry.space_group_name_H-M   'P 1'
#
loop_
_entity.id
_entity.type
_entity.pdbx_description
1 polymer ?
#
loop_
_entity_poly.entity_id
_entity_poly.type
_entity_poly.pdbx_seq_one_letter_code
_entity_poly.pdbx_strand_id
1 'polypeptide(L)'
;TIYSAAHHSYSRLDSFLVSGQVGIGTTVVSIHNRIISDYSPVSMDFIFDPQIGRQVIWRMNNSLLADKGVLQALRHEISAFFSENENTVVSTLVLWEAFKATIRGWLISQATAKTKMFKTEWVKLEAELAEAEAVHKACPQDNTILANLQRHKTEYVLFKTREWFFTSGDKAGKMLAYRLKKLEATNMIYEITNAQQESVVHPIKIAEEFRSFYEKLYTAGHIIQEEVDDFLAGVQLGGLTQE
;
A
#
# COMPACT_ATOMS: atom_id res chain seq x y z
N THR A 1 1.33 27.56 -27.09
CA THR A 1 2.04 26.53 -27.88
C THR A 1 1.89 26.79 -29.36
N ILE A 2 0.74 27.26 -29.84
CA ILE A 2 0.55 27.76 -31.21
C ILE A 2 0.44 29.30 -31.21
N TYR A 3 0.73 29.91 -32.36
CA TYR A 3 0.51 31.32 -32.65
C TYR A 3 -0.27 31.39 -33.95
N SER A 4 -1.44 32.02 -33.92
CA SER A 4 -2.24 32.27 -35.11
C SER A 4 -1.83 33.62 -35.70
N ALA A 5 -1.22 33.59 -36.89
CA ALA A 5 -0.86 34.81 -37.61
C ALA A 5 -2.10 35.61 -38.04
N ALA A 6 -3.19 34.92 -38.43
CA ALA A 6 -4.43 35.56 -38.89
C ALA A 6 -5.18 36.31 -37.77
N HIS A 7 -5.04 35.86 -36.52
CA HIS A 7 -5.71 36.45 -35.36
C HIS A 7 -4.75 37.15 -34.40
N HIS A 8 -3.46 37.20 -34.74
CA HIS A 8 -2.38 37.73 -33.90
C HIS A 8 -2.42 37.26 -32.43
N SER A 9 -2.77 36.00 -32.21
CA SER A 9 -3.03 35.46 -30.88
C SER A 9 -2.22 34.19 -30.60
N TYR A 10 -1.84 34.02 -29.32
CA TYR A 10 -1.22 32.80 -28.83
C TYR A 10 -2.27 31.92 -28.16
N SER A 11 -2.26 30.63 -28.49
CA SER A 11 -3.15 29.64 -27.87
C SER A 11 -2.33 28.47 -27.32
N ARG A 12 -2.81 27.86 -26.23
CA ARG A 12 -2.22 26.66 -25.63
C ARG A 12 -3.12 25.46 -25.95
N LEU A 13 -2.81 24.79 -27.06
CA LEU A 13 -3.57 23.64 -27.56
C LEU A 13 -2.95 22.29 -27.17
N ASP A 14 -1.66 22.28 -26.84
CA ASP A 14 -0.93 21.07 -26.46
C ASP A 14 -0.82 21.01 -24.94
N SER A 15 -1.17 19.86 -24.37
CA SER A 15 -1.17 19.62 -22.93
C SER A 15 -0.91 18.15 -22.64
N PHE A 16 -0.23 17.89 -21.52
CA PHE A 16 -0.14 16.56 -20.94
C PHE A 16 -1.23 16.40 -19.90
N LEU A 17 -2.09 15.39 -20.06
CA LEU A 17 -3.04 14.96 -19.05
C LEU A 17 -2.45 13.73 -18.36
N VAL A 18 -1.98 13.92 -17.13
CA VAL A 18 -1.27 12.88 -16.38
C VAL A 18 -2.07 12.42 -15.17
N SER A 19 -1.80 11.20 -14.72
CA SER A 19 -2.32 10.73 -13.44
C SER A 19 -1.66 11.50 -12.30
N GLY A 20 -2.31 11.46 -11.14
CA GLY A 20 -1.80 12.09 -9.94
C GLY A 20 -0.37 11.72 -9.57
N GLN A 21 -0.08 10.42 -9.62
CA GLN A 21 1.25 9.87 -9.33
C GLN A 21 2.33 10.38 -10.30
N VAL A 22 2.00 10.52 -11.58
CA VAL A 22 2.93 11.07 -12.59
C VAL A 22 3.10 12.58 -12.38
N GLY A 23 2.03 13.30 -12.05
CA GLY A 23 2.09 14.72 -11.70
C GLY A 23 3.03 14.99 -10.52
N ILE A 24 2.91 14.17 -9.48
CA ILE A 24 3.80 14.16 -8.32
C ILE A 24 5.27 13.90 -8.70
N GLY A 25 5.51 12.97 -9.62
CA GLY A 25 6.86 12.66 -10.10
C GLY A 25 7.42 13.68 -11.09
N THR A 26 6.65 14.70 -11.49
CA THR A 26 7.04 15.65 -12.53
C THR A 26 8.10 16.61 -12.00
N THR A 27 9.23 16.68 -12.70
CA THR A 27 10.35 17.56 -12.33
C THR A 27 10.35 18.84 -13.15
N VAL A 28 10.12 18.73 -14.47
CA VAL A 28 10.18 19.87 -15.38
C VAL A 28 9.07 19.75 -16.42
N VAL A 29 8.41 20.88 -16.71
CA VAL A 29 7.50 21.04 -17.85
C VAL A 29 7.92 22.30 -18.59
N SER A 30 8.22 22.17 -19.90
CA SER A 30 8.69 23.30 -20.70
C SER A 30 8.03 23.35 -22.07
N ILE A 31 7.72 24.57 -22.51
CA ILE A 31 7.33 24.87 -23.89
C ILE A 31 8.58 25.40 -24.59
N HIS A 32 9.02 24.70 -25.62
CA HIS A 32 10.25 25.00 -26.35
C HIS A 32 10.02 26.01 -27.47
N ASN A 33 11.14 26.56 -27.95
CA ASN A 33 11.12 27.46 -29.08
C ASN A 33 10.67 26.74 -30.35
N ARG A 34 9.87 27.48 -31.13
CA ARG A 34 9.38 27.04 -32.42
C ARG A 34 10.48 27.22 -33.47
N ILE A 35 10.75 26.16 -34.25
CA ILE A 35 11.78 26.20 -35.30
C ILE A 35 11.19 25.92 -36.68
N ILE A 36 10.41 24.84 -36.83
CA ILE A 36 9.94 24.37 -38.14
C ILE A 36 8.42 24.21 -38.29
N SER A 37 7.69 24.02 -37.18
CA SER A 37 6.23 23.87 -37.16
C SER A 37 5.58 25.16 -36.68
N ASP A 38 4.29 25.35 -36.92
CA ASP A 38 3.41 26.31 -36.27
C ASP A 38 3.11 26.00 -34.79
N TYR A 39 3.55 24.83 -34.30
CA TYR A 39 3.49 24.41 -32.90
C TYR A 39 4.86 24.47 -32.23
N SER A 40 4.88 24.97 -31.00
CA SER A 40 6.01 24.85 -30.07
C SER A 40 6.01 23.47 -29.42
N PRO A 41 7.14 22.72 -29.46
CA PRO A 41 7.24 21.45 -28.74
C PRO A 41 7.00 21.64 -27.24
N VAL A 42 6.36 20.67 -26.60
CA VAL A 42 6.19 20.64 -25.14
C VAL A 42 6.87 19.39 -24.61
N SER A 43 7.70 19.51 -23.59
CA SER A 43 8.34 18.38 -22.92
C SER A 43 7.95 18.33 -21.45
N MET A 44 8.01 17.12 -20.90
CA MET A 44 7.73 16.82 -19.51
C MET A 44 8.70 15.75 -19.03
N ASP A 45 9.48 16.08 -18.02
CA ASP A 45 10.37 15.15 -17.33
C ASP A 45 9.70 14.71 -16.04
N PHE A 46 9.73 13.40 -15.75
CA PHE A 46 9.18 12.86 -14.52
C PHE A 46 9.90 11.60 -14.04
N ILE A 47 9.80 11.34 -12.74
CA ILE A 47 10.31 10.15 -12.07
C ILE A 47 9.20 9.11 -12.04
N PHE A 48 9.50 7.88 -12.51
CA PHE A 48 8.51 6.82 -12.71
C PHE A 48 7.99 6.19 -11.40
N ASP A 49 8.80 6.23 -10.34
CA ASP A 49 8.46 5.80 -8.99
C ASP A 49 9.11 6.78 -8.00
N PRO A 50 8.49 7.96 -7.77
CA PRO A 50 8.97 8.85 -6.74
C PRO A 50 8.77 8.10 -5.42
N GLN A 51 9.87 7.67 -4.80
CA GLN A 51 9.95 6.91 -3.53
C GLN A 51 9.38 7.73 -2.36
N ILE A 52 8.11 8.11 -2.44
CA ILE A 52 7.41 8.91 -1.46
C ILE A 52 7.04 7.96 -0.36
N GLY A 53 7.96 7.88 0.62
CA GLY A 53 7.76 7.37 1.96
C GLY A 53 6.74 6.24 2.04
N ARG A 54 6.96 5.17 1.26
CA ARG A 54 6.04 4.03 1.24
C ARG A 54 6.17 3.34 2.58
N GLN A 55 5.41 3.80 3.56
CA GLN A 55 5.34 3.16 4.86
C GLN A 55 4.80 1.76 4.61
N VAL A 56 5.64 0.76 4.87
CA VAL A 56 5.25 -0.64 4.77
C VAL A 56 4.30 -0.92 5.93
N ILE A 57 3.02 -0.58 5.73
CA ILE A 57 1.96 -0.96 6.63
C ILE A 57 1.82 -2.47 6.48
N TRP A 58 2.26 -3.19 7.51
CA TRP A 58 2.00 -4.62 7.59
C TRP A 58 0.51 -4.88 7.52
N ARG A 59 0.16 -5.90 6.72
CA ARG A 59 -1.18 -6.44 6.64
C ARG A 59 -1.11 -7.92 6.99
N MET A 60 -2.10 -8.38 7.74
CA MET A 60 -2.25 -9.79 8.05
C MET A 60 -2.47 -10.59 6.77
N ASN A 61 -1.79 -11.73 6.64
CA ASN A 61 -2.04 -12.66 5.56
C ASN A 61 -3.34 -13.44 5.84
N ASN A 62 -4.42 -13.05 5.18
CA ASN A 62 -5.75 -13.63 5.40
C ASN A 62 -5.85 -15.11 5.03
N SER A 63 -4.95 -15.65 4.18
CA SER A 63 -4.99 -17.08 3.84
C SER A 63 -4.66 -17.99 5.03
N LEU A 64 -3.99 -17.46 6.07
CA LEU A 64 -3.78 -18.17 7.33
C LEU A 64 -5.10 -18.50 8.03
N LEU A 65 -6.13 -17.68 7.86
CA LEU A 65 -7.45 -17.89 8.46
C LEU A 65 -8.25 -18.98 7.74
N ALA A 66 -7.86 -19.38 6.53
CA ALA A 66 -8.48 -20.51 5.85
C ALA A 66 -7.96 -21.87 6.37
N ASP A 67 -6.81 -21.88 7.04
CA ASP A 67 -6.22 -23.09 7.61
C ASP A 67 -6.76 -23.35 9.01
N LYS A 68 -7.52 -24.44 9.16
CA LYS A 68 -8.12 -24.84 10.44
C LYS A 68 -7.08 -25.14 11.53
N GLY A 69 -5.93 -25.70 11.16
CA GLY A 69 -4.84 -25.99 12.10
C GLY A 69 -4.20 -24.70 12.62
N VAL A 70 -3.95 -23.75 11.73
CA VAL A 70 -3.45 -22.42 12.12
C VAL A 70 -4.47 -21.68 12.99
N LEU A 71 -5.77 -21.75 12.66
CA LEU A 71 -6.83 -21.16 13.48
C LEU A 71 -6.88 -21.76 14.90
N GLN A 72 -6.74 -23.07 15.03
CA GLN A 72 -6.72 -23.72 16.34
C GLN A 72 -5.49 -23.30 17.15
N ALA A 73 -4.32 -23.25 16.51
CA ALA A 73 -3.09 -22.80 17.15
C ALA A 73 -3.17 -21.32 17.54
N LEU A 74 -3.80 -20.47 16.73
CA LEU A 74 -4.02 -19.06 17.04
C LEU A 74 -4.92 -18.89 18.27
N ARG A 75 -6.00 -19.67 18.38
CA ARG A 75 -6.86 -19.65 19.58
C ARG A 75 -6.09 -20.04 20.83
N HIS A 76 -5.26 -21.07 20.73
CA HIS A 76 -4.40 -21.50 21.82
C HIS A 76 -3.41 -20.39 22.22
N GLU A 77 -2.74 -19.76 21.26
CA GLU A 77 -1.78 -18.68 21.49
C GLU A 77 -2.42 -17.49 22.22
N ILE A 78 -3.63 -17.11 21.80
CA ILE A 78 -4.39 -16.03 22.44
C ILE A 78 -4.71 -16.39 23.89
N SER A 79 -5.23 -17.60 24.15
CA SER A 79 -5.55 -18.05 25.51
C SER A 79 -4.30 -18.14 26.39
N ALA A 80 -3.20 -18.66 25.86
CA ALA A 80 -1.94 -18.79 26.59
C ALA A 80 -1.43 -17.40 27.02
N PHE A 81 -1.38 -16.44 26.09
CA PHE A 81 -0.94 -15.08 26.36
C PHE A 81 -1.69 -14.43 27.54
N PHE A 82 -3.03 -14.46 27.53
CA PHE A 82 -3.79 -13.84 28.61
C PHE A 82 -3.62 -14.58 29.94
N SER A 83 -3.60 -15.91 29.91
CA SER A 83 -3.42 -16.70 31.13
C SER A 83 -2.10 -16.39 31.86
N GLU A 84 -1.05 -16.08 31.09
CA GLU A 84 0.28 -15.79 31.62
C GLU A 84 0.47 -14.32 32.01
N ASN A 85 -0.18 -13.38 31.30
CA ASN A 85 0.17 -11.96 31.37
C ASN A 85 -0.88 -11.08 32.06
N GLU A 86 -2.14 -11.51 32.21
CA GLU A 86 -3.25 -10.66 32.67
C GLU A 86 -3.01 -9.99 34.03
N ASN A 87 -2.30 -10.66 34.96
CA ASN A 87 -2.00 -10.13 36.29
C ASN A 87 -0.57 -9.59 36.45
N THR A 88 0.21 -9.53 35.37
CA THR A 88 1.64 -9.13 35.41
C THR A 88 1.86 -7.63 35.19
N VAL A 89 0.86 -6.94 34.62
CA VAL A 89 0.95 -5.52 34.26
C VAL A 89 -0.30 -4.79 34.75
N VAL A 90 -0.11 -3.64 35.41
CA VAL A 90 -1.22 -2.85 35.98
C VAL A 90 -2.06 -2.15 34.90
N SER A 91 -1.42 -1.77 33.79
CA SER A 91 -2.09 -1.05 32.70
C SER A 91 -2.64 -2.02 31.65
N THR A 92 -3.96 -2.01 31.49
CA THR A 92 -4.66 -2.74 30.41
C THR A 92 -4.18 -2.31 29.02
N LEU A 93 -3.81 -1.04 28.83
CA LEU A 93 -3.27 -0.54 27.56
C LEU A 93 -1.96 -1.25 27.20
N VAL A 94 -1.04 -1.37 28.17
CA VAL A 94 0.26 -2.03 27.96
C VAL A 94 0.06 -3.52 27.68
N LEU A 95 -0.84 -4.19 28.39
CA LEU A 95 -1.21 -5.58 28.13
C LEU A 95 -1.70 -5.77 26.68
N TRP A 96 -2.54 -4.84 26.20
CA TRP A 96 -3.11 -4.92 24.86
C TRP A 96 -2.09 -4.62 23.75
N GLU A 97 -1.18 -3.66 23.96
CA GLU A 97 -0.07 -3.41 23.03
C GLU A 97 0.87 -4.61 22.94
N ALA A 98 1.21 -5.21 24.08
CA ALA A 98 2.04 -6.41 24.14
C ALA A 98 1.38 -7.61 23.43
N PHE A 99 0.08 -7.81 23.64
CA PHE A 99 -0.70 -8.85 22.95
C PHE A 99 -0.65 -8.67 21.44
N LYS A 100 -0.94 -7.46 20.95
CA LYS A 100 -0.93 -7.14 19.51
C LYS A 100 0.45 -7.40 18.90
N ALA A 101 1.52 -6.98 19.56
CA ALA A 101 2.88 -7.21 19.08
C ALA A 101 3.22 -8.71 19.02
N THR A 102 2.82 -9.47 20.05
CA THR A 102 3.07 -10.90 20.17
C THR A 102 2.35 -11.71 19.09
N ILE A 103 1.02 -11.54 18.97
CA ILE A 103 0.21 -12.24 17.97
C ILE A 103 0.63 -11.86 16.55
N ARG A 104 1.02 -10.60 16.31
CA ARG A 104 1.55 -10.19 15.02
C ARG A 104 2.84 -10.92 14.68
N GLY A 105 3.79 -11.01 15.62
CA GLY A 105 5.03 -11.77 15.43
C GLY A 105 4.75 -13.24 15.12
N TRP A 106 3.83 -13.84 15.87
CA TRP A 106 3.38 -15.22 15.65
C TRP A 106 2.78 -15.43 14.25
N LEU A 107 1.87 -14.56 13.82
CA LEU A 107 1.26 -14.62 12.48
C LEU A 107 2.28 -14.47 11.36
N ILE A 108 3.27 -13.59 11.53
CA ILE A 108 4.38 -13.43 10.57
C ILE A 108 5.19 -14.72 10.47
N SER A 109 5.49 -15.36 11.62
CA SER A 109 6.21 -16.64 11.66
C SER A 109 5.45 -17.72 10.89
N GLN A 110 4.13 -17.85 11.12
CA GLN A 110 3.28 -18.83 10.44
C GLN A 110 3.19 -18.58 8.93
N ALA A 111 3.04 -17.32 8.50
CA ALA A 111 3.09 -16.96 7.09
C ALA A 111 4.43 -17.33 6.45
N THR A 112 5.53 -17.11 7.17
CA THR A 112 6.88 -17.43 6.69
C THR A 112 7.08 -18.93 6.57
N ALA A 113 6.63 -19.72 7.56
CA ALA A 113 6.70 -21.18 7.53
C ALA A 113 5.90 -21.75 6.36
N LYS A 114 4.66 -21.30 6.17
CA LYS A 114 3.81 -21.66 5.02
C LYS A 114 4.48 -21.36 3.68
N THR A 115 5.08 -20.17 3.56
CA THR A 115 5.79 -19.78 2.34
C THR A 115 6.98 -20.69 2.06
N LYS A 116 7.73 -21.09 3.11
CA LYS A 116 8.84 -22.04 2.96
C LYS A 116 8.34 -23.42 2.52
N MET A 117 7.29 -23.94 3.14
CA MET A 117 6.69 -25.24 2.75
C MET A 117 6.23 -25.23 1.29
N PHE A 118 5.52 -24.17 0.88
CA PHE A 118 5.05 -24.02 -0.49
C PHE A 118 6.22 -23.97 -1.50
N LYS A 119 7.30 -23.25 -1.17
CA LYS A 119 8.52 -23.23 -2.00
C LYS A 119 9.19 -24.60 -2.10
N THR A 120 9.24 -25.37 -1.01
CA THR A 120 9.83 -26.72 -1.05
C THR A 120 8.99 -27.67 -1.89
N GLU A 121 7.66 -27.60 -1.80
CA GLU A 121 6.76 -28.38 -2.65
C GLU A 121 6.91 -28.01 -4.13
N TRP A 122 7.05 -26.71 -4.42
CA TRP A 122 7.29 -26.22 -5.78
C TRP A 122 8.55 -26.80 -6.39
N VAL A 123 9.69 -26.67 -5.70
CA VAL A 123 10.98 -27.18 -6.20
C VAL A 123 10.92 -28.69 -6.43
N LYS A 124 10.24 -29.42 -5.55
CA LYS A 124 10.03 -30.86 -5.72
C LYS A 124 9.20 -31.17 -6.97
N LEU A 125 8.09 -30.48 -7.16
CA LEU A 125 7.20 -30.70 -8.31
C LEU A 125 7.88 -30.36 -9.64
N GLU A 126 8.72 -29.31 -9.65
CA GLU A 126 9.52 -28.92 -10.81
C GLU A 126 10.58 -29.98 -11.15
N ALA A 127 11.23 -30.57 -10.14
CA ALA A 127 12.17 -31.67 -10.33
C ALA A 127 11.48 -32.94 -10.87
N GLU A 128 10.34 -33.34 -10.29
CA GLU A 128 9.55 -34.50 -10.76
C GLU A 128 9.05 -34.31 -12.20
N LEU A 129 8.63 -33.09 -12.56
CA LEU A 129 8.23 -32.76 -13.92
C LEU A 129 9.40 -32.86 -14.90
N ALA A 130 10.58 -32.36 -14.53
CA ALA A 130 11.78 -32.44 -15.36
C ALA A 130 12.22 -33.89 -15.58
N GLU A 131 12.15 -34.74 -14.56
CA GLU A 131 12.43 -36.17 -14.65
C GLU A 131 11.42 -36.87 -15.57
N ALA A 132 10.13 -36.63 -15.38
CA ALA A 132 9.07 -37.20 -16.22
C ALA A 132 9.24 -36.77 -17.70
N GLU A 133 9.66 -35.53 -17.97
CA GLU A 133 9.96 -35.06 -19.33
C GLU A 133 11.18 -35.74 -19.92
N ALA A 134 12.23 -35.98 -19.14
CA ALA A 134 13.43 -36.68 -19.59
C ALA A 134 13.13 -38.15 -19.95
N VAL A 135 12.36 -38.85 -19.11
CA VAL A 135 11.95 -40.24 -19.34
C VAL A 135 11.07 -40.34 -20.59
N HIS A 136 10.11 -39.42 -20.77
CA HIS A 136 9.30 -39.38 -21.99
C HIS A 136 10.12 -39.09 -23.26
N LYS A 137 11.13 -38.21 -23.19
CA LYS A 137 12.03 -37.94 -24.32
C LYS A 137 12.82 -39.18 -24.73
N ALA A 138 13.21 -40.03 -23.77
CA ALA A 138 13.90 -41.29 -24.04
C ALA A 138 12.98 -42.37 -24.63
N CYS A 139 11.72 -42.42 -24.20
CA CYS A 139 10.73 -43.41 -24.67
C CYS A 139 9.41 -42.74 -25.13
N PRO A 140 9.36 -42.09 -26.31
CA PRO A 140 8.20 -41.29 -26.73
C PRO A 140 6.94 -42.08 -27.08
N GLN A 141 7.06 -43.39 -27.27
CA GLN A 141 5.94 -44.26 -27.71
C GLN A 141 5.21 -44.93 -26.54
N ASP A 142 5.70 -44.77 -25.31
CA ASP A 142 5.08 -45.38 -24.13
C ASP A 142 3.96 -44.50 -23.59
N ASN A 143 2.71 -44.95 -23.80
CA ASN A 143 1.51 -44.26 -23.35
C ASN A 143 1.43 -44.13 -21.82
N THR A 144 2.07 -45.02 -21.04
CA THR A 144 2.06 -44.95 -19.58
C THR A 144 2.94 -43.79 -19.08
N ILE A 145 4.10 -43.59 -19.73
CA ILE A 145 5.02 -42.49 -19.45
C ILE A 145 4.39 -41.16 -19.85
N LEU A 146 3.70 -41.12 -21.00
CA LEU A 146 2.94 -39.94 -21.44
C LEU A 146 1.83 -39.56 -20.44
N ALA A 147 1.07 -40.53 -19.93
CA ALA A 147 0.04 -40.28 -18.93
C ALA A 147 0.63 -39.73 -17.62
N ASN A 148 1.75 -40.26 -17.16
CA ASN A 148 2.43 -39.74 -15.97
C ASN A 148 2.96 -38.32 -16.17
N LEU A 149 3.53 -38.02 -17.34
CA LEU A 149 3.95 -36.66 -17.69
C LEU A 149 2.77 -35.68 -17.70
N GLN A 150 1.64 -36.06 -18.30
CA GLN A 150 0.42 -35.24 -18.30
C GLN A 150 -0.12 -34.99 -16.90
N ARG A 151 -0.02 -35.98 -16.00
CA ARG A 151 -0.37 -35.82 -14.58
C ARG A 151 0.49 -34.75 -13.91
N HIS A 152 1.82 -34.85 -13.98
CA HIS A 152 2.74 -33.86 -13.40
C HIS A 152 2.56 -32.47 -14.01
N LYS A 153 2.30 -32.37 -15.32
CA LYS A 153 1.96 -31.09 -15.98
C LYS A 153 0.67 -30.48 -15.43
N THR A 154 -0.35 -31.30 -15.21
CA THR A 154 -1.63 -30.85 -14.65
C THR A 154 -1.46 -30.36 -13.22
N GLU A 155 -0.71 -31.10 -12.39
CA GLU A 155 -0.38 -30.70 -11.01
C GLU A 155 0.38 -29.37 -10.99
N TYR A 156 1.38 -29.21 -11.86
CA TYR A 156 2.15 -27.97 -12.00
C TYR A 156 1.27 -26.77 -12.40
N VAL A 157 0.39 -26.94 -13.40
CA VAL A 157 -0.55 -25.90 -13.84
C VAL A 157 -1.53 -25.53 -12.72
N LEU A 158 -2.07 -26.53 -12.01
CA LEU A 158 -2.97 -26.30 -10.88
C LEU A 158 -2.26 -25.51 -9.77
N PHE A 159 -1.01 -25.84 -9.48
CA PHE A 159 -0.19 -25.15 -8.50
C PHE A 159 0.08 -23.69 -8.90
N LYS A 160 0.53 -23.44 -10.14
CA LYS A 160 0.70 -22.08 -10.68
C LYS A 160 -0.58 -21.26 -10.63
N THR A 161 -1.71 -21.90 -10.93
CA THR A 161 -3.01 -21.24 -10.88
C THR A 161 -3.32 -20.79 -9.46
N ARG A 162 -3.10 -21.65 -8.45
CA ARG A 162 -3.27 -21.29 -7.03
C ARG A 162 -2.35 -20.14 -6.61
N GLU A 163 -1.09 -20.16 -7.02
CA GLU A 163 -0.15 -19.07 -6.75
C GLU A 163 -0.63 -17.75 -7.36
N TRP A 164 -1.08 -17.78 -8.62
CA TRP A 164 -1.60 -16.61 -9.30
C TRP A 164 -2.87 -16.06 -8.62
N PHE A 165 -3.79 -16.94 -8.22
CA PHE A 165 -4.97 -16.56 -7.44
C PHE A 165 -4.59 -15.98 -6.08
N PHE A 166 -3.58 -16.52 -5.39
CA PHE A 166 -3.12 -15.97 -4.12
C PHE A 166 -2.50 -14.58 -4.28
N THR A 167 -1.62 -14.41 -5.27
CA THR A 167 -0.93 -13.13 -5.52
C THR A 167 -1.82 -12.07 -6.16
N SER A 168 -2.87 -12.48 -6.89
CA SER A 168 -3.80 -11.57 -7.57
C SER A 168 -5.15 -11.44 -6.87
N GLY A 169 -5.47 -12.29 -5.88
CA GLY A 169 -6.75 -12.29 -5.17
C GLY A 169 -6.94 -11.05 -4.30
N ASP A 170 -5.86 -10.54 -3.71
CA ASP A 170 -5.87 -9.29 -2.94
C ASP A 170 -5.84 -8.03 -3.83
N LYS A 171 -5.74 -8.18 -5.16
CA LYS A 171 -5.82 -7.02 -6.06
C LYS A 171 -7.26 -6.57 -6.12
N ALA A 172 -7.44 -5.26 -6.03
CA ALA A 172 -8.75 -4.66 -6.13
C ALA A 172 -9.43 -5.05 -7.46
N GLY A 173 -10.59 -5.71 -7.37
CA GLY A 173 -11.45 -5.92 -8.54
C GLY A 173 -11.85 -4.58 -9.17
N LYS A 174 -12.36 -4.59 -10.41
CA LYS A 174 -12.63 -3.38 -11.21
C LYS A 174 -13.36 -2.26 -10.42
N MET A 175 -14.39 -2.61 -9.66
CA MET A 175 -15.14 -1.63 -8.85
C MET A 175 -14.33 -1.05 -7.70
N LEU A 176 -13.58 -1.87 -6.97
CA LEU A 176 -12.73 -1.40 -5.88
C LEU A 176 -11.58 -0.57 -6.44
N ALA A 177 -10.96 -0.98 -7.54
CA ALA A 177 -9.92 -0.21 -8.22
C ALA A 177 -10.46 1.16 -8.68
N TYR A 178 -11.67 1.20 -9.23
CA TYR A 178 -12.34 2.45 -9.60
C TYR A 178 -12.62 3.35 -8.40
N ARG A 179 -13.12 2.79 -7.29
CA ARG A 179 -13.35 3.53 -6.03
C ARG A 179 -12.04 4.05 -5.46
N LEU A 180 -10.98 3.24 -5.42
CA LEU A 180 -9.65 3.64 -4.99
C LEU A 180 -9.11 4.78 -5.85
N LYS A 181 -9.25 4.70 -7.18
CA LYS A 181 -8.85 5.78 -8.09
C LYS A 181 -9.63 7.07 -7.83
N LYS A 182 -10.92 7.00 -7.53
CA LYS A 182 -11.73 8.16 -7.12
C LYS A 182 -11.23 8.75 -5.80
N LEU A 183 -11.01 7.91 -4.79
CA LEU A 183 -10.51 8.35 -3.48
C LEU A 183 -9.12 8.95 -3.56
N GLU A 184 -8.23 8.36 -4.36
CA GLU A 184 -6.90 8.91 -4.64
C GLU A 184 -7.03 10.29 -5.29
N ALA A 185 -7.88 10.43 -6.32
CA ALA A 185 -8.10 11.72 -6.97
C ALA A 185 -8.70 12.79 -6.03
N THR A 186 -9.57 12.42 -5.07
CA THR A 186 -10.15 13.38 -4.11
C THR A 186 -9.19 13.75 -2.99
N ASN A 187 -8.34 12.81 -2.56
CA ASN A 187 -7.50 12.99 -1.36
C ASN A 187 -6.10 13.48 -1.69
N MET A 188 -5.73 13.54 -2.97
CA MET A 188 -4.36 13.90 -3.34
C MET A 188 -4.16 15.42 -3.34
N ILE A 189 -3.13 15.84 -2.62
CA ILE A 189 -2.75 17.24 -2.42
C ILE A 189 -1.58 17.53 -3.35
N TYR A 190 -1.83 18.32 -4.39
CA TYR A 190 -0.82 18.66 -5.39
C TYR A 190 0.08 19.82 -4.97
N GLU A 191 -0.47 20.74 -4.18
CA GLU A 191 0.17 22.00 -3.82
C GLU A 191 -0.39 22.49 -2.49
N ILE A 192 0.48 23.02 -1.64
CA ILE A 192 0.10 23.75 -0.44
C ILE A 192 0.82 25.10 -0.42
N THR A 193 0.26 26.06 0.32
CA THR A 193 0.91 27.33 0.60
C THR A 193 1.53 27.27 1.99
N ASN A 194 2.84 27.49 2.10
CA ASN A 194 3.53 27.47 3.39
C ASN A 194 3.29 28.77 4.19
N ALA A 195 3.81 28.83 5.42
CA ALA A 195 3.69 30.01 6.28
C ALA A 195 4.36 31.28 5.70
N GLN A 196 5.26 31.13 4.73
CA GLN A 196 5.97 32.20 4.03
C GLN A 196 5.23 32.64 2.74
N GLN A 197 4.02 32.12 2.50
CA GLN A 197 3.22 32.34 1.28
C GLN A 197 3.85 31.78 0.00
N GLU A 198 4.79 30.85 0.11
CA GLU A 198 5.39 30.15 -1.01
C GLU A 198 4.60 28.89 -1.36
N SER A 199 4.53 28.60 -2.66
CA SER A 199 3.93 27.38 -3.20
C SER A 199 4.88 26.19 -3.03
N VAL A 200 4.41 25.16 -2.34
CA VAL A 200 5.13 23.89 -2.16
C VAL A 200 4.38 22.78 -2.88
N VAL A 201 5.03 22.22 -3.91
CA VAL A 201 4.45 21.21 -4.81
C VAL A 201 5.05 19.81 -4.57
N HIS A 202 6.27 19.73 -4.05
CA HIS A 202 6.99 18.47 -3.91
C HIS A 202 6.46 17.65 -2.71
N PRO A 203 6.00 16.39 -2.85
CA PRO A 203 5.28 15.67 -1.79
C PRO A 203 6.05 15.49 -0.48
N ILE A 204 7.38 15.29 -0.56
CA ILE A 204 8.21 15.18 0.65
C ILE A 204 8.17 16.50 1.44
N LYS A 205 8.31 17.64 0.75
CA LYS A 205 8.24 18.97 1.36
C LYS A 205 6.83 19.26 1.88
N ILE A 206 5.80 18.87 1.13
CA ILE A 206 4.40 18.95 1.58
C ILE A 206 4.22 18.19 2.90
N ALA A 207 4.75 16.96 3.00
CA ALA A 207 4.68 16.16 4.22
C ALA A 207 5.47 16.76 5.38
N GLU A 208 6.64 17.35 5.12
CA GLU A 208 7.45 18.07 6.11
C GLU A 208 6.75 19.33 6.63
N GLU A 209 6.09 20.10 5.77
CA GLU A 209 5.27 21.24 6.15
C GLU A 209 4.07 20.81 7.00
N PHE A 210 3.35 19.75 6.60
CA PHE A 210 2.27 19.19 7.42
C PHE A 210 2.76 18.75 8.79
N ARG A 211 3.89 18.02 8.84
CA ARG A 211 4.51 17.62 10.09
C ARG A 211 4.81 18.84 10.95
N SER A 212 5.50 19.84 10.40
CA SER A 212 5.89 21.05 11.12
C SER A 212 4.68 21.84 11.63
N PHE A 213 3.62 21.92 10.83
CA PHE A 213 2.36 22.55 11.21
C PHE A 213 1.68 21.82 12.38
N TYR A 214 1.46 20.51 12.25
CA TYR A 214 0.79 19.73 13.30
C TYR A 214 1.65 19.58 14.55
N GLU A 215 2.97 19.49 14.41
CA GLU A 215 3.90 19.51 15.54
C GLU A 215 3.73 20.81 16.32
N LYS A 216 3.70 21.99 15.66
CA LYS A 216 3.42 23.27 16.34
C LYS A 216 2.03 23.31 16.96
N LEU A 217 1.00 22.82 16.25
CA LEU A 217 -0.39 22.83 16.72
C LEU A 217 -0.59 22.00 17.99
N TYR A 218 0.11 20.85 18.08
CA TYR A 218 0.00 19.93 19.21
C TYR A 218 1.16 20.04 20.21
N THR A 219 2.14 20.90 19.96
CA THR A 219 3.12 21.27 20.99
C THR A 219 2.39 22.07 22.05
N ALA A 220 2.36 21.57 23.28
CA ALA A 220 1.73 22.28 24.38
C ALA A 220 2.34 23.68 24.54
N GLY A 221 1.54 24.70 24.24
CA GLY A 221 1.87 26.09 24.56
C GLY A 221 1.84 26.33 26.06
N HIS A 222 2.33 27.49 26.49
CA HIS A 222 2.08 27.96 27.86
C HIS A 222 0.59 28.31 27.95
N ILE A 223 -0.20 27.44 28.56
CA ILE A 223 -1.63 27.69 28.76
C ILE A 223 -1.75 28.78 29.84
N ILE A 224 -2.22 29.96 29.45
CA ILE A 224 -2.56 31.01 30.41
C ILE A 224 -3.90 30.61 31.01
N GLN A 225 -3.89 30.23 32.28
CA GLN A 225 -5.07 29.76 32.99
C GLN A 225 -6.21 30.79 32.94
N GLU A 226 -5.88 32.09 32.99
CA GLU A 226 -6.85 33.19 32.90
C GLU A 226 -7.63 33.20 31.56
N GLU A 227 -6.98 32.90 30.42
CA GLU A 227 -7.66 32.85 29.12
C GLU A 227 -8.61 31.65 29.01
N VAL A 228 -8.24 30.53 29.64
CA VAL A 228 -9.09 29.33 29.72
C VAL A 228 -10.29 29.60 30.62
N ASP A 229 -10.08 30.25 31.76
CA ASP A 229 -11.14 30.60 32.69
C ASP A 229 -12.12 31.61 32.07
N ASP A 230 -11.63 32.63 31.35
CA ASP A 230 -12.45 33.57 30.60
C ASP A 230 -13.26 32.90 29.47
N PHE A 231 -12.63 31.98 28.72
CA PHE A 231 -13.32 31.22 27.69
C PHE A 231 -14.42 30.34 28.28
N LEU A 232 -14.13 29.63 29.39
CA LEU A 232 -15.08 28.75 30.06
C LEU A 232 -16.19 29.51 30.79
N ALA A 233 -15.93 30.72 31.29
CA ALA A 233 -16.94 31.57 31.94
C ALA A 233 -18.10 31.94 30.99
N GLY A 234 -17.84 32.01 29.68
CA GLY A 234 -18.86 32.25 28.65
C GLY A 234 -19.64 31.01 28.22
N VAL A 235 -19.21 29.81 28.60
CA VAL A 235 -19.82 28.54 28.18
C VAL A 235 -20.72 28.01 29.29
N GLN A 236 -22.03 27.95 29.03
CA GLN A 236 -22.96 27.22 29.91
C GLN A 236 -22.72 25.70 29.79
N LEU A 237 -21.78 25.19 30.58
CA LEU A 237 -21.58 23.76 30.72
C LEU A 237 -22.75 23.19 31.55
N GLY A 238 -23.50 22.26 30.97
CA GLY A 238 -24.54 21.54 31.69
C GLY A 238 -23.92 20.73 32.84
N GLY A 239 -24.45 20.90 34.05
CA GLY A 239 -24.02 20.12 35.21
C GLY A 239 -24.38 18.66 35.02
N LEU A 240 -23.43 17.76 35.33
CA LEU A 240 -23.70 16.33 35.39
C LEU A 240 -24.73 16.07 36.50
N THR A 241 -25.94 15.67 36.10
CA THR A 241 -26.92 15.11 37.03
C THR A 241 -26.43 13.74 37.48
N GLN A 242 -26.36 13.52 38.79
CA GLN A 242 -26.18 12.18 39.35
C GLN A 242 -27.35 11.32 38.91
N GLU A 243 -27.07 10.25 38.16
CA GLU A 243 -27.93 9.07 38.11
C GLU A 243 -27.81 8.26 39.41
#